data_AF-A0A834HYF6-F1
#
_entry.id   AF-A0A834HYF6-F1
#
_cell.length_a   1.000
_cell.length_b   1.000
_cell.length_c   1.000
_cell.angle_alpha   90.00
_cell.angle_beta   90.00
_cell.angle_gamma   90.00
#
_symmetry.space_group_name_H-M   'P 1'
#
loop_
_entity.id
_entity.type
_entity.pdbx_description
1 polymer ?
#
loop_
_entity_poly.entity_id
_entity_poly.type
_entity_poly.pdbx_seq_one_letter_code
_entity_poly.pdbx_strand_id
1 'polypeptide(L)'
;MGIKGLTKYINDRSHLYFEDVNLHDCDLIIDGHSISCQLFNWKPWQFDFKSVKCYGGDYDKYAHVVDYFFTMLDQANITPYVIFDGGYEQRKLPTILSRMQKTICTADQLNPDVERTRPNKTIFPLFLREVFKDVIRNRDIKLAMCKFEGDLEIASIAKMLNCPVLTSDSDYYLFGCQYIPFTTFGSKAIIVDNRRSGRSNSSLTASFTW
;
A
#
# COMPACT_ATOMS: atom_id res chain seq x y z
N MET A 1 11.05 4.19 -6.43
CA MET A 1 11.69 3.49 -7.58
C MET A 1 12.57 2.41 -7.01
N GLY A 2 13.47 2.68 -6.07
CA GLY A 2 14.08 1.66 -5.23
C GLY A 2 15.59 1.51 -5.39
N ILE A 3 16.30 1.72 -4.29
CA ILE A 3 17.70 1.32 -4.15
C ILE A 3 17.78 -0.21 -4.14
N LYS A 4 18.46 -0.77 -5.15
CA LYS A 4 18.55 -2.23 -5.33
C LYS A 4 19.16 -2.89 -4.08
N GLY A 5 18.40 -3.78 -3.46
CA GLY A 5 18.84 -4.55 -2.29
C GLY A 5 18.59 -3.88 -0.93
N LEU A 6 18.14 -2.62 -0.89
CA LEU A 6 17.90 -1.90 0.36
C LEU A 6 16.84 -2.58 1.23
N THR A 7 15.69 -2.92 0.66
CA THR A 7 14.62 -3.63 1.38
C THR A 7 15.12 -4.92 2.01
N LYS A 8 15.90 -5.70 1.27
CA LYS A 8 16.48 -6.95 1.77
C LYS A 8 17.46 -6.69 2.91
N TYR A 9 18.37 -5.73 2.72
CA TYR A 9 19.37 -5.37 3.73
C TYR A 9 18.75 -4.97 5.08
N ILE A 10 17.67 -4.17 5.02
CA ILE A 10 16.93 -3.71 6.20
C ILE A 10 16.14 -4.86 6.84
N ASN A 11 15.42 -5.65 6.05
CA ASN A 11 14.64 -6.79 6.57
C ASN A 11 15.52 -7.85 7.24
N ASP A 12 16.69 -8.15 6.66
CA ASP A 12 17.68 -9.08 7.23
C ASP A 12 18.18 -8.63 8.61
N ARG A 13 17.99 -7.34 8.96
CA ARG A 13 18.38 -6.70 10.22
C ARG A 13 17.19 -6.04 10.90
N SER A 14 15.99 -6.57 10.70
CA SER A 14 14.77 -5.91 11.15
C SER A 14 14.77 -5.60 12.65
N HIS A 15 15.31 -6.49 13.48
CA HIS A 15 15.49 -6.28 14.92
C HIS A 15 16.31 -5.03 15.33
N LEU A 16 17.08 -4.43 14.42
CA LEU A 16 17.85 -3.21 14.69
C LEU A 16 17.13 -1.93 14.26
N TYR A 17 16.21 -2.05 13.29
CA TYR A 17 15.65 -0.89 12.60
C TYR A 17 14.14 -0.76 12.81
N PHE A 18 13.46 -1.85 13.12
CA PHE A 18 12.02 -1.89 13.27
C PHE A 18 11.61 -1.90 14.73
N GLU A 19 10.57 -1.14 15.00
CA GLU A 19 9.84 -1.22 16.26
C GLU A 19 8.40 -1.63 16.01
N ASP A 20 7.93 -2.60 16.79
CA ASP A 20 6.54 -3.05 16.71
C ASP A 20 5.64 -2.04 17.42
N VAL A 21 4.66 -1.54 16.69
CA VAL A 21 3.71 -0.52 17.15
C VAL A 21 2.28 -1.03 16.94
N ASN A 22 1.45 -0.77 17.93
CA ASN A 22 0.00 -0.88 17.80
C ASN A 22 -0.53 0.45 17.27
N LEU A 23 -0.86 0.49 15.99
CA LEU A 23 -1.38 1.67 15.32
C LEU A 23 -2.87 1.82 15.65
N HIS A 24 -3.23 2.91 16.33
CA HIS A 24 -4.61 3.29 16.64
C HIS A 24 -4.69 4.79 16.98
N ASP A 25 -5.88 5.37 16.92
CA ASP A 25 -6.17 6.76 17.36
C ASP A 25 -5.21 7.80 16.74
N CYS A 26 -4.87 7.68 15.45
CA CYS A 26 -3.86 8.52 14.80
C CYS A 26 -4.21 8.90 13.35
N ASP A 27 -3.54 9.92 12.82
CA ASP A 27 -3.53 10.18 11.39
C ASP A 27 -2.58 9.19 10.66
N LEU A 28 -2.83 8.89 9.39
CA LEU A 28 -1.99 8.02 8.57
C LEU A 28 -1.90 8.56 7.14
N ILE A 29 -0.69 8.83 6.66
CA ILE A 29 -0.46 9.11 5.23
C ILE A 29 -0.34 7.80 4.47
N ILE A 30 -1.05 7.70 3.36
CA ILE A 30 -1.05 6.53 2.48
C ILE A 30 -0.56 6.95 1.10
N ASP A 31 0.51 6.30 0.63
CA ASP A 31 0.93 6.34 -0.76
C ASP A 31 -0.07 5.54 -1.61
N GLY A 32 -0.98 6.25 -2.27
CA GLY A 32 -2.07 5.64 -3.04
C GLY A 32 -1.58 4.81 -4.22
N HIS A 33 -0.46 5.17 -4.84
CA HIS A 33 0.06 4.45 -6.00
C HIS A 33 0.65 3.10 -5.58
N SER A 34 1.43 3.10 -4.50
CA SER A 34 2.04 1.92 -3.93
C SER A 34 0.99 0.99 -3.31
N ILE A 35 0.13 1.50 -2.44
CA ILE A 35 -0.84 0.70 -1.69
C ILE A 35 -1.93 0.12 -2.57
N SER A 36 -2.42 0.83 -3.59
CA SER A 36 -3.38 0.25 -4.54
C SER A 36 -2.84 -1.03 -5.21
N CYS A 37 -1.56 -1.04 -5.58
CA CYS A 37 -0.90 -2.21 -6.17
C CYS A 37 -0.68 -3.34 -5.16
N GLN A 38 -0.36 -3.00 -3.90
CA GLN A 38 -0.19 -4.00 -2.86
C GLN A 38 -1.50 -4.70 -2.52
N LEU A 39 -2.58 -3.94 -2.33
CA LEU A 39 -3.89 -4.49 -2.00
C LEU A 39 -4.40 -5.46 -3.07
N PHE A 40 -4.02 -5.27 -4.34
CA PHE A 40 -4.41 -6.19 -5.41
C PHE A 40 -3.87 -7.60 -5.22
N ASN A 41 -2.66 -7.71 -4.68
CA ASN A 41 -2.03 -8.99 -4.38
C ASN A 41 -2.21 -9.41 -2.92
N TRP A 42 -2.78 -8.55 -2.10
CA TRP A 42 -3.02 -8.81 -0.70
C TRP A 42 -4.18 -9.78 -0.55
N LYS A 43 -4.00 -10.74 0.35
CA LYS A 43 -5.01 -11.75 0.67
C LYS A 43 -5.40 -11.59 2.13
N PRO A 44 -6.41 -10.75 2.43
CA PRO A 44 -6.88 -10.64 3.79
C PRO A 44 -7.47 -12.00 4.20
N TRP A 45 -7.27 -12.40 5.44
CA TRP A 45 -7.69 -13.72 5.93
C TRP A 45 -9.19 -14.00 5.75
N GLN A 46 -10.02 -12.96 5.63
CA GLN A 46 -11.46 -13.06 5.44
C GLN A 46 -11.89 -13.41 4.01
N PHE A 47 -10.97 -13.40 3.05
CA PHE A 47 -11.29 -13.59 1.63
C PHE A 47 -10.49 -14.73 1.02
N ASP A 48 -11.19 -15.77 0.56
CA ASP A 48 -10.63 -16.85 -0.25
C ASP A 48 -11.07 -16.72 -1.70
N PHE A 49 -10.68 -15.62 -2.36
CA PHE A 49 -10.83 -15.51 -3.81
C PHE A 49 -9.48 -15.48 -4.50
N LYS A 50 -9.34 -16.35 -5.50
CA LYS A 50 -8.25 -16.31 -6.46
C LYS A 50 -8.70 -15.42 -7.63
N SER A 51 -8.26 -14.16 -7.63
CA SER A 51 -8.46 -13.28 -8.79
C SER A 51 -7.66 -13.83 -9.97
N VAL A 52 -8.32 -14.03 -11.11
CA VAL A 52 -7.67 -14.49 -12.34
C VAL A 52 -7.16 -13.26 -13.10
N LYS A 53 -5.85 -13.04 -13.03
CA LYS A 53 -5.18 -11.83 -13.55
C LYS A 53 -5.18 -11.80 -15.08
N CYS A 54 -5.09 -12.96 -15.73
CA CYS A 54 -5.02 -13.05 -17.19
C CYS A 54 -6.30 -12.61 -17.93
N TYR A 55 -7.42 -12.41 -17.24
CA TYR A 55 -8.67 -11.88 -17.83
C TYR A 55 -8.94 -10.41 -17.49
N GLY A 56 -7.90 -9.66 -17.09
CA GLY A 56 -8.04 -8.25 -16.77
C GLY A 56 -8.45 -7.95 -15.33
N GLY A 57 -8.64 -9.00 -14.51
CA GLY A 57 -8.87 -8.92 -13.07
C GLY A 57 -10.32 -8.68 -12.65
N ASP A 58 -10.62 -9.10 -11.41
CA ASP A 58 -11.94 -8.97 -10.79
C ASP A 58 -12.04 -7.64 -10.01
N TYR A 59 -12.58 -6.61 -10.65
CA TYR A 59 -12.66 -5.26 -10.08
C TYR A 59 -13.59 -5.15 -8.87
N ASP A 60 -14.69 -5.90 -8.87
CA ASP A 60 -15.64 -6.02 -7.76
C ASP A 60 -14.96 -6.60 -6.51
N LYS A 61 -14.22 -7.71 -6.67
CA LYS A 61 -13.48 -8.34 -5.58
C LYS A 61 -12.37 -7.44 -5.07
N TYR A 62 -11.68 -6.75 -5.98
CA TYR A 62 -10.67 -5.77 -5.59
C TYR A 62 -11.27 -4.61 -4.79
N ALA A 63 -12.41 -4.06 -5.22
CA ALA A 63 -13.12 -3.02 -4.48
C ALA A 63 -13.45 -3.46 -3.04
N HIS A 64 -13.88 -4.71 -2.85
CA HIS A 64 -14.10 -5.28 -1.52
C HIS A 64 -12.83 -5.35 -0.66
N VAL A 65 -11.65 -5.65 -1.24
CA VAL A 65 -10.38 -5.62 -0.48
C VAL A 65 -10.05 -4.21 -0.03
N VAL A 66 -10.20 -3.23 -0.93
CA VAL A 66 -9.90 -1.84 -0.64
C VAL A 66 -10.84 -1.32 0.45
N ASP A 67 -12.12 -1.62 0.32
CA ASP A 67 -13.13 -1.27 1.33
C ASP A 67 -12.82 -1.91 2.68
N TYR A 68 -12.50 -3.20 2.69
CA TYR A 68 -12.10 -3.90 3.91
C TYR A 68 -10.86 -3.28 4.56
N PHE A 69 -9.85 -2.92 3.77
CA PHE A 69 -8.65 -2.26 4.27
C PHE A 69 -8.98 -0.96 5.01
N PHE A 70 -9.81 -0.09 4.43
CA PHE A 70 -10.23 1.14 5.10
C PHE A 70 -11.15 0.89 6.29
N THR A 71 -12.00 -0.13 6.25
CA THR A 71 -12.78 -0.56 7.43
C THR A 71 -11.89 -0.97 8.60
N MET A 72 -10.75 -1.61 8.35
CA MET A 72 -9.80 -1.91 9.42
C MET A 72 -9.18 -0.65 10.03
N LEU A 73 -8.89 0.37 9.20
CA LEU A 73 -8.39 1.65 9.69
C LEU A 73 -9.43 2.34 10.59
N ASP A 74 -10.70 2.35 10.17
CA ASP A 74 -11.80 2.93 10.95
C ASP A 74 -11.97 2.21 12.29
N GLN A 75 -11.88 0.88 12.31
CA GLN A 75 -11.92 0.09 13.55
C GLN A 75 -10.80 0.49 14.52
N ALA A 76 -9.62 0.83 14.00
CA ALA A 76 -8.49 1.30 14.81
C ALA A 76 -8.55 2.82 15.10
N ASN A 77 -9.64 3.50 14.75
CA ASN A 77 -9.78 4.96 14.85
C ASN A 77 -8.62 5.72 14.16
N ILE A 78 -8.18 5.22 13.00
CA ILE A 78 -7.13 5.84 12.20
C ILE A 78 -7.77 6.71 11.13
N THR A 79 -7.31 7.95 10.99
CA THR A 79 -7.76 8.86 9.93
C THR A 79 -6.79 8.84 8.74
N PRO A 80 -7.14 8.21 7.61
CA PRO A 80 -6.26 8.13 6.45
C PRO A 80 -6.29 9.40 5.59
N TYR A 81 -5.13 9.78 5.07
CA TYR A 81 -4.96 10.76 4.00
C TYR A 81 -4.24 10.10 2.84
N VAL A 82 -4.90 10.02 1.69
CA VAL A 82 -4.34 9.30 0.54
C VAL A 82 -3.76 10.29 -0.46
N ILE A 83 -2.49 10.09 -0.81
CA ILE A 83 -1.77 10.95 -1.75
C ILE A 83 -1.34 10.12 -2.95
N PHE A 84 -1.64 10.61 -4.15
CA PHE A 84 -1.26 9.98 -5.40
C PHE A 84 -0.16 10.75 -6.12
N ASP A 85 0.76 10.00 -6.73
CA ASP A 85 1.59 10.53 -7.81
C ASP A 85 0.72 11.07 -8.95
N GLY A 86 1.20 12.14 -9.57
CA GLY A 86 0.65 12.72 -10.78
C GLY A 86 1.40 12.30 -12.02
N GLY A 87 1.88 13.30 -12.77
CA GLY A 87 2.58 13.11 -14.03
C GLY A 87 4.00 12.56 -13.87
N TYR A 88 4.63 12.29 -15.01
CA TYR A 88 6.00 11.82 -15.06
C TYR A 88 6.97 12.94 -15.40
N GLU A 89 8.09 12.99 -14.69
CA GLU A 89 9.20 13.85 -15.05
C GLU A 89 9.92 13.32 -16.30
N GLN A 90 10.40 14.24 -17.15
CA GLN A 90 11.11 13.92 -18.40
C GLN A 90 12.25 12.91 -18.20
N ARG A 91 13.02 13.06 -17.12
CA ARG A 91 14.14 12.16 -16.80
C ARG A 91 13.73 10.70 -16.55
N LYS A 92 12.47 10.45 -16.16
CA LYS A 92 11.97 9.10 -15.86
C LYS A 92 11.28 8.44 -17.06
N LEU A 93 10.96 9.20 -18.12
CA LEU A 93 10.26 8.68 -19.30
C LEU A 93 10.95 7.44 -19.91
N PRO A 94 12.28 7.37 -20.07
CA PRO A 94 12.91 6.17 -20.62
C PRO A 94 12.64 4.90 -19.78
N THR A 95 12.65 5.03 -18.45
CA THR A 95 12.37 3.91 -17.54
C THR A 95 10.89 3.52 -17.60
N ILE A 96 9.99 4.49 -17.69
CA ILE A 96 8.55 4.25 -17.80
C ILE A 96 8.23 3.53 -19.11
N LEU A 97 8.75 4.00 -20.25
CA LEU A 97 8.56 3.36 -21.55
C LEU A 97 9.08 1.91 -21.54
N SER A 98 10.27 1.67 -20.96
CA SER A 98 10.80 0.32 -20.81
C SER A 98 9.89 -0.59 -19.96
N ARG A 99 9.32 -0.06 -18.86
CA ARG A 99 8.37 -0.80 -18.02
C ARG A 99 7.07 -1.09 -18.76
N MET A 100 6.52 -0.12 -19.49
CA MET A 100 5.29 -0.31 -20.28
C MET A 100 5.48 -1.36 -21.37
N GLN A 101 6.59 -1.32 -22.10
CA GLN A 101 6.92 -2.36 -23.09
C GLN A 101 7.02 -3.75 -22.44
N LYS A 102 7.68 -3.88 -21.29
CA LYS A 102 7.73 -5.14 -20.54
C LYS A 102 6.36 -5.62 -20.11
N THR A 103 5.48 -4.73 -19.67
CA THR A 103 4.08 -5.06 -19.33
C THR A 103 3.33 -5.59 -20.54
N ILE A 104 3.46 -4.96 -21.71
CA ILE A 104 2.83 -5.42 -22.96
C ILE A 104 3.31 -6.83 -23.33
N CYS A 105 4.63 -7.06 -23.35
CA CYS A 105 5.19 -8.39 -23.64
C CYS A 105 4.76 -9.45 -22.60
N THR A 106 4.59 -9.04 -21.34
CA THR A 106 4.12 -9.92 -20.27
C THR A 106 2.64 -10.28 -20.49
N ALA A 107 1.82 -9.33 -20.97
CA ALA A 107 0.38 -9.49 -21.18
C ALA A 107 0.10 -10.45 -22.33
N ASP A 108 0.84 -10.31 -23.41
CA ASP A 108 0.75 -11.19 -24.60
C ASP A 108 1.01 -12.67 -24.25
N GLN A 109 1.82 -12.91 -23.22
CA GLN A 109 2.17 -14.25 -22.75
C GLN A 109 1.28 -14.76 -21.61
N LEU A 110 0.32 -13.97 -21.14
CA LEU A 110 -0.49 -14.31 -19.97
C LEU A 110 -1.69 -15.15 -20.38
N ASN A 111 -1.82 -16.30 -19.74
CA ASN A 111 -2.97 -17.20 -19.86
C ASN A 111 -3.15 -17.96 -18.53
N PRO A 112 -4.26 -18.70 -18.34
CA PRO A 112 -4.53 -19.39 -17.08
C PRO A 112 -3.43 -20.38 -16.65
N ASP A 113 -2.79 -21.06 -17.61
CA ASP A 113 -1.71 -22.02 -17.32
C ASP A 113 -0.42 -21.32 -16.86
N VAL A 114 -0.06 -20.22 -17.51
CA VAL A 114 1.09 -19.39 -17.13
C VAL A 114 0.85 -18.77 -15.76
N GLU A 115 -0.36 -18.29 -15.49
CA GLU A 115 -0.71 -17.74 -14.17
C GLU A 115 -0.67 -18.81 -13.07
N ARG A 116 -1.12 -20.03 -13.37
CA ARG A 116 -1.05 -21.17 -12.44
C ARG A 116 0.38 -21.60 -12.14
N THR A 117 1.26 -21.65 -13.15
CA THR A 117 2.64 -22.12 -13.00
C THR A 117 3.61 -21.02 -12.55
N ARG A 118 3.29 -19.75 -12.81
CA ARG A 118 4.11 -18.57 -12.48
C ARG A 118 3.26 -17.49 -11.81
N PRO A 119 2.74 -17.72 -10.59
CA PRO A 119 1.80 -16.80 -9.92
C PRO A 119 2.41 -15.42 -9.62
N ASN A 120 3.73 -15.33 -9.59
CA ASN A 120 4.46 -14.07 -9.35
C ASN A 120 4.51 -13.17 -10.59
N LYS A 121 4.21 -13.67 -11.80
CA LYS A 121 4.12 -12.87 -13.02
C LYS A 121 2.78 -12.14 -13.02
N THR A 122 2.75 -10.98 -12.37
CA THR A 122 1.52 -10.19 -12.18
C THR A 122 1.46 -9.07 -13.21
N ILE A 123 0.31 -8.92 -13.84
CA ILE A 123 -0.10 -7.67 -14.50
C ILE A 123 -1.22 -7.07 -13.67
N PHE A 124 -1.09 -5.78 -13.42
CA PHE A 124 -2.15 -5.03 -12.76
C PHE A 124 -3.27 -4.71 -13.76
N PRO A 125 -4.52 -4.91 -13.37
CA PRO A 125 -5.68 -4.46 -14.14
C PRO A 125 -5.60 -2.99 -14.55
N LEU A 126 -6.12 -2.66 -15.72
CA LEU A 126 -6.06 -1.31 -16.28
C LEU A 126 -6.70 -0.29 -15.32
N PHE A 127 -7.86 -0.62 -14.75
CA PHE A 127 -8.62 0.28 -13.88
C PHE A 127 -8.32 0.11 -12.39
N LEU A 128 -7.23 -0.57 -12.02
CA LEU A 128 -6.88 -0.83 -10.62
C LEU A 128 -6.95 0.44 -9.76
N ARG A 129 -6.30 1.51 -10.22
CA ARG A 129 -6.23 2.76 -9.45
C ARG A 129 -7.55 3.52 -9.43
N GLU A 130 -8.35 3.41 -10.50
CA GLU A 130 -9.66 4.07 -10.55
C GLU A 130 -10.64 3.39 -9.58
N VAL A 131 -10.68 2.06 -9.54
CA VAL A 131 -11.48 1.33 -8.54
C VAL A 131 -11.06 1.69 -7.11
N PHE A 132 -9.76 1.80 -6.84
CA PHE A 132 -9.27 2.21 -5.53
C PHE A 132 -9.71 3.64 -5.17
N LYS A 133 -9.63 4.59 -6.13
CA LYS A 133 -10.11 5.96 -5.93
C LYS A 133 -11.62 6.03 -5.74
N ASP A 134 -12.39 5.20 -6.45
CA ASP A 134 -13.84 5.17 -6.33
C ASP A 134 -14.27 4.71 -4.93
N VAL A 135 -13.61 3.69 -4.37
CA VAL A 135 -13.83 3.28 -2.97
C VAL A 135 -13.50 4.40 -2.00
N ILE A 136 -12.34 5.07 -2.17
CA ILE A 136 -11.95 6.22 -1.33
C ILE A 136 -13.00 7.33 -1.36
N ARG A 137 -13.47 7.72 -2.55
CA ARG A 137 -14.48 8.77 -2.73
C ARG A 137 -15.81 8.36 -2.09
N ASN A 138 -16.22 7.11 -2.26
CA ASN A 138 -17.46 6.60 -1.67
C ASN A 138 -17.42 6.59 -0.13
N ARG A 139 -16.23 6.48 0.46
CA ARG A 139 -16.01 6.55 1.91
C ARG A 139 -15.70 7.96 2.42
N ASP A 140 -15.75 8.98 1.56
CA ASP A 140 -15.39 10.38 1.89
C ASP A 140 -13.98 10.52 2.51
N ILE A 141 -13.04 9.68 2.08
CA ILE A 141 -11.65 9.73 2.53
C ILE A 141 -10.92 10.83 1.76
N LYS A 142 -10.15 11.65 2.50
CA LYS A 142 -9.38 12.76 1.93
C LYS A 142 -8.33 12.25 0.96
N LEU A 143 -8.39 12.76 -0.27
CA LEU A 143 -7.49 12.39 -1.36
C LEU A 143 -6.85 13.64 -1.99
N ALA A 144 -5.55 13.56 -2.24
CA ALA A 144 -4.80 14.55 -2.98
C ALA A 144 -3.98 13.89 -4.10
N MET A 145 -3.64 14.67 -5.12
CA MET A 145 -2.79 14.25 -6.23
C MET A 145 -1.66 15.25 -6.41
N CYS A 146 -0.42 14.76 -6.42
CA CYS A 146 0.77 15.55 -6.70
C CYS A 146 0.82 15.93 -8.18
N LYS A 147 1.62 16.95 -8.52
CA LYS A 147 1.81 17.35 -9.93
C LYS A 147 2.63 16.31 -10.69
N PHE A 148 3.67 15.79 -10.05
CA PHE A 148 4.54 14.73 -10.55
C PHE A 148 4.60 13.61 -9.50
N GLU A 149 5.73 12.95 -9.35
CA GLU A 149 5.93 12.02 -8.24
C GLU A 149 5.87 12.75 -6.92
N GLY A 150 5.23 12.12 -5.94
CA GLY A 150 4.89 12.72 -4.66
C GLY A 150 5.77 12.26 -3.51
N ASP A 151 6.83 11.48 -3.73
CA ASP A 151 7.61 10.84 -2.67
C ASP A 151 8.06 11.82 -1.57
N LEU A 152 8.61 12.97 -1.97
CA LEU A 152 9.08 14.00 -1.04
C LEU A 152 7.93 14.78 -0.40
N GLU A 153 6.87 15.06 -1.15
CA GLU A 153 5.66 15.72 -0.68
C GLU A 153 4.96 14.87 0.39
N ILE A 154 4.81 13.56 0.13
CA ILE A 154 4.23 12.58 1.06
C ILE A 154 5.05 12.56 2.35
N ALA A 155 6.38 12.42 2.26
CA ALA A 155 7.26 12.41 3.43
C ALA A 155 7.22 13.75 4.19
N SER A 156 7.13 14.88 3.48
CA SER A 156 7.06 16.21 4.09
C SER A 156 5.73 16.44 4.82
N ILE A 157 4.61 16.06 4.22
CA ILE A 157 3.28 16.15 4.84
C ILE A 157 3.21 15.27 6.07
N ALA A 158 3.72 14.04 6.00
CA ALA A 158 3.78 13.12 7.14
C ALA A 158 4.56 13.71 8.32
N LYS A 159 5.72 14.34 8.06
CA LYS A 159 6.49 15.05 9.08
C LYS A 159 5.73 16.23 9.67
N MET A 160 5.07 17.03 8.83
CA MET A 160 4.30 18.19 9.29
C MET A 160 3.12 17.80 10.18
N LEU A 161 2.46 16.69 9.87
CA LEU A 161 1.35 16.14 10.64
C LEU A 161 1.81 15.25 11.80
N ASN A 162 3.13 15.00 11.92
CA ASN A 162 3.71 14.06 12.87
C ASN A 162 3.00 12.69 12.85
N CYS A 163 2.80 12.16 11.65
CA CYS A 163 2.09 10.92 11.44
C CYS A 163 2.83 9.99 10.49
N PRO A 164 2.59 8.68 10.59
CA PRO A 164 3.27 7.70 9.77
C PRO A 164 2.89 7.70 8.28
N VAL A 165 3.80 7.21 7.43
CA VAL A 165 3.56 6.89 6.01
C VAL A 165 3.44 5.39 5.83
N LEU A 166 2.35 4.93 5.24
CA LEU A 166 2.18 3.57 4.76
C LEU A 166 2.48 3.49 3.25
N THR A 167 3.55 2.77 2.90
CA THR A 167 3.94 2.51 1.50
C THR A 167 4.72 1.18 1.41
N SER A 168 5.05 0.76 0.20
CA SER A 168 6.03 -0.31 -0.06
C SER A 168 7.29 0.19 -0.76
N ASP A 169 7.44 1.51 -0.94
CA ASP A 169 8.67 2.06 -1.51
C ASP A 169 9.76 2.16 -0.42
N SER A 170 10.88 1.49 -0.65
CA SER A 170 12.02 1.51 0.28
C SER A 170 12.80 2.81 0.27
N ASP A 171 12.56 3.70 -0.69
CA ASP A 171 13.17 5.02 -0.71
C ASP A 171 12.77 5.82 0.57
N TYR A 172 11.64 5.50 1.22
CA TYR A 172 11.18 6.14 2.47
C TYR A 172 12.03 5.85 3.70
N TYR A 173 12.84 4.78 3.70
CA TYR A 173 13.84 4.57 4.75
C TYR A 173 14.88 5.70 4.82
N LEU A 174 15.01 6.49 3.76
CA LEU A 174 15.97 7.60 3.67
C LEU A 174 15.34 8.98 3.86
N PHE A 175 14.01 9.07 3.83
CA PHE A 175 13.33 10.35 3.94
C PHE A 175 13.19 10.84 5.39
N GLY A 176 13.48 9.99 6.38
CA GLY A 176 13.48 10.34 7.81
C GLY A 176 12.09 10.73 8.33
N CYS A 177 11.04 10.19 7.72
CA CYS A 177 9.69 10.19 8.26
C CYS A 177 9.39 8.81 8.84
N GLN A 178 8.46 8.74 9.79
CA GLN A 178 7.95 7.46 10.28
C GLN A 178 7.37 6.65 9.12
N TYR A 179 7.95 5.49 8.84
CA TYR A 179 7.60 4.67 7.69
C TYR A 179 7.13 3.28 8.12
N ILE A 180 5.95 2.89 7.63
CA ILE A 180 5.39 1.53 7.68
C ILE A 180 5.55 0.88 6.30
N PRO A 181 6.42 -0.12 6.16
CA PRO A 181 6.36 -1.01 5.01
C PRO A 181 5.04 -1.79 5.04
N PHE A 182 4.29 -1.78 3.95
CA PHE A 182 3.01 -2.51 3.87
C PHE A 182 3.13 -3.99 4.25
N THR A 183 4.29 -4.60 4.03
CA THR A 183 4.56 -5.99 4.42
C THR A 183 4.54 -6.25 5.94
N THR A 184 4.73 -5.22 6.77
CA THR A 184 4.64 -5.31 8.24
C THR A 184 3.24 -4.97 8.74
N PHE A 185 2.34 -4.51 7.85
CA PHE A 185 1.00 -4.10 8.21
C PHE A 185 0.09 -5.31 8.48
N GLY A 186 -0.53 -5.33 9.65
CA GLY A 186 -1.39 -6.40 10.13
C GLY A 186 -2.59 -6.63 9.20
N SER A 187 -2.95 -7.91 9.01
CA SER A 187 -4.10 -8.30 8.18
C SER A 187 -5.46 -8.24 8.88
N LYS A 188 -5.45 -7.86 10.17
CA LYS A 188 -6.64 -7.73 11.02
C LYS A 188 -6.39 -6.69 12.10
N ALA A 189 -7.42 -5.90 12.41
CA ALA A 189 -7.46 -5.15 13.65
C ALA A 189 -7.54 -6.14 14.83
N ILE A 190 -6.69 -5.93 15.83
CA ILE A 190 -6.64 -6.72 17.06
C ILE A 190 -7.24 -5.87 18.16
N ILE A 191 -8.10 -6.46 18.99
CA ILE A 191 -8.62 -5.77 20.18
C ILE A 191 -7.49 -5.73 21.22
N VAL A 192 -7.08 -4.54 21.63
CA VAL A 192 -6.16 -4.31 22.73
C VAL A 192 -6.97 -3.95 23.96
N ASP A 193 -7.06 -4.89 24.90
CA ASP A 193 -7.69 -4.67 26.20
C ASP A 193 -6.82 -3.78 27.07
N ASN A 194 -7.18 -2.50 27.13
CA ASN A 194 -6.52 -1.56 28.02
C ASN A 194 -7.13 -1.70 29.43
N ARG A 195 -6.57 -2.61 30.24
CA ARG A 195 -7.05 -2.97 31.60
C ARG A 195 -7.21 -1.78 32.57
N ARG A 196 -6.75 -0.57 32.22
CA ARG A 196 -6.81 0.64 33.05
C ARG A 196 -7.99 1.58 32.73
N SER A 197 -8.60 1.52 31.53
CA SER A 197 -9.64 2.47 31.11
C SER A 197 -11.04 1.87 30.98
N GLY A 198 -11.18 0.55 31.07
CA GLY A 198 -12.46 -0.14 30.84
C GLY A 198 -12.99 -0.04 29.41
N ARG A 199 -12.20 0.51 28.47
CA ARG A 199 -12.48 0.55 27.03
C ARG A 199 -11.59 -0.45 26.30
N SER A 200 -12.20 -1.32 25.51
CA SER A 200 -11.52 -2.11 24.48
C SER A 200 -11.37 -1.24 23.23
N ASN A 201 -10.12 -1.00 22.80
CA ASN A 201 -9.84 -0.30 21.55
C ASN A 201 -9.22 -1.30 20.58
N SER A 202 -9.65 -1.29 19.31
CA SER A 202 -8.97 -2.04 18.24
C SER A 202 -7.70 -1.30 17.82
N SER A 203 -6.66 -2.04 17.46
CA SER A 203 -5.42 -1.51 16.88
C SER A 203 -4.93 -2.41 15.76
N LEU A 204 -4.14 -1.86 14.85
CA LEU A 204 -3.45 -2.63 13.82
C LEU A 204 -1.99 -2.81 14.20
N THR A 205 -1.46 -4.02 14.10
CA THR A 205 -0.03 -4.27 14.27
C THR A 205 0.71 -3.72 13.06
N ALA A 206 1.73 -2.91 13.28
CA ALA A 206 2.62 -2.43 12.24
C ALA A 206 4.03 -2.31 12.82
N SER A 207 5.05 -2.51 12.00
CA SER A 207 6.44 -2.27 12.43
C SER A 207 7.01 -1.07 11.66
N PHE A 208 7.68 -0.18 12.37
CA PHE A 208 8.11 1.14 11.90
C PHE A 208 9.61 1.32 11.91
N THR A 209 10.11 2.17 11.01
CA THR A 209 11.45 2.77 11.11
C THR A 209 11.36 4.26 11.39
N TRP A 210 12.32 4.78 12.16
CA TRP A 210 12.48 6.19 12.53
C TRP A 210 12.90 7.10 11.37
#